data_AF-A0A834X8W4-F1
#
_entry.id   AF-A0A834X8W4-F1
#
_cell.length_a   1.000
_cell.length_b   1.000
_cell.length_c   1.000
_cell.angle_alpha   90.00
_cell.angle_beta   90.00
_cell.angle_gamma   90.00
#
_symmetry.space_group_name_H-M   'P 1'
#
loop_
_entity.id
_entity.type
_entity.pdbx_description
1 polymer ?
#
loop_
_entity_poly.entity_id
_entity_poly.type
_entity_poly.pdbx_seq_one_letter_code
_entity_poly.pdbx_strand_id
1 'polypeptide(L)' 'MPLVRLQVRNEYGLGQPELYKEASREDPKAVLDGVAVAGLVGILRQLGDLAELRVARQIVTTMLVKELSKAVIKRID' A
#
# COMPACT_ATOMS: atom_id res chain seq x y z
N MET A 1 -14.33 -30.67 20.02
CA MET A 1 -13.20 -29.71 19.88
C MET A 1 -13.55 -28.45 20.65
N PRO A 2 -12.77 -27.99 21.64
CA PRO A 2 -13.14 -26.80 22.40
C PRO A 2 -12.67 -25.54 21.66
N LEU A 3 -13.61 -24.68 21.26
CA LEU A 3 -13.30 -23.36 20.74
C LEU A 3 -12.88 -22.47 21.91
N VAL A 4 -11.58 -22.20 22.02
CA VAL A 4 -11.02 -21.26 22.99
C VAL A 4 -11.54 -19.86 22.67
N ARG A 5 -12.30 -19.28 23.59
CA ARG A 5 -12.88 -17.95 23.47
C ARG A 5 -11.78 -16.91 23.78
N LEU A 6 -11.10 -16.41 22.76
CA LEU A 6 -10.17 -15.30 22.93
C LEU A 6 -11.00 -14.03 23.21
N GLN A 7 -11.08 -13.62 24.47
CA GLN A 7 -11.62 -12.30 24.82
C GLN A 7 -10.65 -11.26 24.25
N VAL A 8 -11.05 -10.61 23.16
CA VAL A 8 -10.38 -9.41 22.68
C VAL A 8 -10.65 -8.32 23.71
N ARG A 9 -9.77 -8.22 24.72
CA ARG A 9 -9.78 -7.07 25.63
C ARG A 9 -9.34 -5.87 24.78
N ASN A 10 -10.14 -4.81 24.84
CA ASN A 10 -9.82 -3.52 24.23
C ASN A 10 -8.38 -3.13 24.62
N GLU A 11 -7.60 -2.61 23.67
CA GLU A 11 -6.21 -2.15 23.82
C GLU A 11 -6.02 -1.22 25.04
N TYR A 12 -7.06 -0.49 25.43
CA TYR A 12 -7.12 0.32 26.65
C TYR A 12 -7.01 -0.48 27.97
N GLY A 13 -7.40 -1.75 27.97
CA GLY A 13 -7.33 -2.66 29.13
C GLY A 13 -6.14 -3.63 29.11
N LEU A 14 -5.32 -3.59 28.06
CA LEU A 14 -4.10 -4.38 27.91
C LEU A 14 -2.82 -3.54 28.04
N GLY A 15 -2.90 -2.21 27.82
CA GLY A 15 -1.82 -1.29 28.15
C GLY A 15 -1.75 -1.02 29.65
N GLN A 16 -0.54 -0.96 30.22
CA GLN A 16 -0.31 -0.45 31.57
C GLN A 16 -0.86 0.99 31.65
N PRO A 17 -1.86 1.28 32.50
CA PRO A 17 -2.42 2.63 32.64
C PRO A 17 -1.35 3.68 33.00
N GLU A 18 -0.23 3.24 33.58
CA GLU A 18 0.92 4.06 33.94
C GLU A 18 1.71 4.55 32.72
N LEU A 19 1.72 3.80 31.59
CA LEU A 19 2.39 4.24 30.35
C LEU A 19 1.71 5.47 29.73
N TYR A 20 0.41 5.65 29.94
CA TYR A 20 -0.30 6.87 29.52
C TYR A 20 0.05 8.10 30.37
N LYS A 21 0.61 7.92 31.57
CA LYS A 21 1.05 9.02 32.43
C LYS A 21 2.44 9.53 32.07
N GLU A 22 3.29 8.66 31.54
CA GLU A 22 4.68 8.97 31.14
C GLU A 22 4.84 9.26 29.65
N ALA A 23 3.83 8.98 28.82
CA ALA A 23 3.80 9.40 27.42
C ALA A 23 3.87 10.94 27.36
N SER A 24 5.05 11.45 27.00
CA SER A 24 5.29 12.86 26.74
C SER A 24 4.17 13.46 25.88
N ARG A 25 3.73 14.66 26.27
CA ARG A 25 2.57 15.43 25.77
C ARG A 25 2.62 15.82 24.28
N GLU A 26 2.96 14.93 23.36
CA GLU A 26 2.41 15.06 22.02
C GLU A 26 0.98 14.58 22.09
N ASP A 27 0.03 15.44 21.69
CA ASP A 27 -1.39 15.10 21.68
C ASP A 27 -1.57 13.76 20.98
N PRO A 28 -1.95 12.67 21.69
CA PRO A 28 -2.02 11.34 21.10
C PRO A 28 -2.92 11.31 19.87
N LYS A 29 -3.89 12.23 19.79
CA LYS A 29 -4.73 12.42 18.61
C LYS A 29 -3.95 12.99 17.42
N ALA A 30 -3.08 13.98 17.64
CA ALA A 30 -2.25 14.55 16.57
C ALA A 30 -1.27 13.52 15.99
N VAL A 31 -0.74 12.62 16.82
CA VAL A 31 0.11 11.51 16.35
C VAL A 31 -0.71 10.53 15.51
N LEU A 32 -1.90 10.13 15.98
CA LEU A 32 -2.77 9.21 15.25
C LEU A 32 -3.29 9.81 13.93
N ASP A 33 -3.59 11.11 13.91
CA ASP A 33 -3.96 11.84 12.69
C ASP A 33 -2.78 11.92 11.72
N GLY A 34 -1.56 12.14 12.21
CA GLY A 34 -0.34 12.09 11.41
C GLY A 34 -0.10 10.71 10.78
N VAL A 35 -0.31 9.63 11.53
CA VAL A 35 -0.21 8.24 11.04
C VAL A 35 -1.30 7.96 9.99
N ALA A 36 -2.53 8.43 10.20
CA ALA A 36 -3.61 8.27 9.23
C ALA A 36 -3.30 8.97 7.90
N VAL A 37 -2.79 10.21 7.95
CA VAL A 37 -2.37 10.96 6.76
C VAL A 37 -1.19 10.28 6.07
N ALA A 38 -0.17 9.85 6.82
CA ALA A 38 0.98 9.13 6.26
C ALA A 38 0.56 7.80 5.60
N GLY A 39 -0.40 7.08 6.20
CA GLY A 39 -0.98 5.88 5.63
C GLY A 39 -1.69 6.13 4.30
N LEU A 40 -2.52 7.17 4.22
CA LEU A 40 -3.21 7.57 2.99
C LEU A 40 -2.21 7.94 1.88
N VAL A 41 -1.21 8.76 2.21
CA VAL A 41 -0.14 9.15 1.26
C VAL A 41 0.64 7.92 0.79
N GLY A 42 0.92 6.98 1.70
CA GLY A 42 1.56 5.70 1.38
C GLY A 42 0.78 4.88 0.35
N ILE A 43 -0.53 4.76 0.52
CA ILE A 43 -1.44 4.06 -0.42
C ILE A 43 -1.45 4.77 -1.78
N LEU A 44 -1.60 6.09 -1.80
CA LEU A 44 -1.61 6.87 -3.04
C LEU A 44 -0.31 6.69 -3.84
N ARG A 45 0.84 6.67 -3.16
CA ARG A 45 2.12 6.39 -3.81
C ARG A 45 2.17 4.98 -4.41
N GLN A 46 1.77 3.96 -3.66
CA GLN A 46 1.75 2.59 -4.17
C GLN A 46 0.85 2.42 -5.40
N LEU A 47 -0.30 3.11 -5.41
CA LEU A 47 -1.19 3.13 -6.58
C LEU A 47 -0.56 3.86 -7.77
N GLY A 48 0.17 4.95 -7.53
CA GLY A 48 0.96 5.64 -8.55
C GLY A 48 2.02 4.73 -9.17
N ASP A 49 2.84 4.08 -8.34
CA ASP A 49 3.90 3.16 -8.77
C ASP A 49 3.32 1.99 -9.60
N LEU A 50 2.17 1.44 -9.17
CA LEU A 50 1.49 0.36 -9.89
C LEU A 50 0.94 0.83 -11.26
N ALA A 51 0.38 2.04 -11.32
CA ALA A 51 -0.10 2.63 -12.55
C ALA A 51 1.06 2.84 -13.55
N GLU A 52 2.21 3.33 -13.07
CA GLU A 52 3.41 3.53 -13.88
C GLU A 52 3.95 2.21 -14.44
N LEU A 53 4.05 1.16 -13.61
CA LEU A 53 4.47 -0.18 -14.07
C LEU A 53 3.55 -0.74 -15.16
N ARG A 54 2.24 -0.50 -15.05
CA ARG A 54 1.26 -0.95 -16.05
C ARG A 54 1.38 -0.18 -17.36
N VAL A 55 1.59 1.13 -17.30
CA VAL A 55 1.81 1.98 -18.49
C VAL A 55 3.11 1.60 -19.19
N ALA A 56 4.22 1.50 -18.46
CA ALA A 56 5.51 1.12 -19.01
C ALA A 56 5.45 -0.25 -19.71
N ARG A 57 4.82 -1.24 -19.07
CA ARG A 57 4.62 -2.57 -19.66
C ARG A 57 3.79 -2.50 -20.95
N GLN A 58 2.71 -1.72 -20.98
CA GLN A 58 1.85 -1.58 -22.15
C GLN A 58 2.56 -0.89 -23.33
N ILE A 59 3.43 0.08 -23.06
CA ILE A 59 4.24 0.75 -24.08
C ILE A 59 5.20 -0.25 -24.72
N VAL A 60 5.93 -1.03 -23.92
CA VAL A 60 6.89 -2.01 -24.45
C VAL A 60 6.18 -3.08 -25.28
N THR A 61 5.05 -3.62 -24.82
CA THR A 61 4.30 -4.62 -25.59
C THR A 61 3.77 -4.05 -26.91
N THR A 62 3.26 -2.82 -26.91
CA THR A 62 2.77 -2.18 -28.14
C THR A 62 3.88 -1.86 -29.12
N MET A 63 5.06 -1.44 -28.65
CA MET A 63 6.25 -1.27 -29.49
C MET A 63 6.70 -2.60 -30.10
N LEU A 64 6.79 -3.66 -29.29
CA LEU A 64 7.26 -4.96 -29.74
C LEU A 64 6.32 -5.58 -30.77
N VAL A 65 5.00 -5.44 -30.58
CA VAL A 65 3.98 -5.85 -31.57
C VAL A 65 4.12 -5.07 -32.88
N LYS A 66 4.37 -3.75 -32.82
CA LYS A 66 4.59 -2.94 -34.04
C LYS A 66 5.83 -3.37 -34.80
N GLU A 67 6.95 -3.59 -34.11
CA GLU A 67 8.20 -4.04 -34.75
C GLU A 67 8.05 -5.44 -35.36
N LEU A 68 7.40 -6.36 -34.66
CA LEU A 68 7.13 -7.70 -35.19
C LEU A 68 6.24 -7.63 -36.44
N SER A 69 5.20 -6.79 -36.43
CA SER A 69 4.30 -6.62 -37.57
C SER A 69 5.04 -6.10 -38.81
N LYS A 70 5.92 -5.10 -38.65
CA LYS A 70 6.79 -4.61 -39.74
C LYS A 70 7.71 -5.71 -40.28
N ALA A 71 8.31 -6.49 -39.38
CA ALA A 71 9.22 -7.56 -39.77
C ALA A 71 8.50 -8.70 -40.52
N VAL A 72 7.25 -9.00 -40.15
CA VAL A 72 6.39 -9.98 -40.83
C VAL A 72 6.01 -9.49 -42.22
N ILE A 73 5.57 -8.24 -42.36
CA ILE A 73 5.21 -7.66 -43.68
C ILE A 73 6.40 -7.73 -44.64
N LYS A 74 7.60 -7.33 -44.18
CA LYS A 74 8.83 -7.40 -44.97
C LYS A 74 9.25 -8.82 -45.39
N ARG A 75 8.72 -9.87 -44.76
CA ARG A 75 8.99 -11.27 -45.16
C ARG A 75 8.00 -11.80 -46.22
N ILE A 76 6.90 -11.10 -46.45
CA ILE A 76 5.84 -11.51 -47.38
C ILE A 76 6.01 -10.81 -48.75
N ASP A 77 6.65 -9.63 -48.77
CA ASP A 77 7.16 -8.97 -49.98
C ASP A 77 8.47 -9.59 -50.48
#